data_AF-A0A5E7VCR1-F1
#
_entry.id   AF-A0A5E7VCR1-F1
#
_cell.length_a   1.000
_cell.length_b   1.000
_cell.length_c   1.000
_cell.angle_alpha   90.00
_cell.angle_beta   90.00
_cell.angle_gamma   90.00
#
_symmetry.space_group_name_H-M   'P 1'
#
loop_
_entity.id
_entity.type
_entity.pdbx_description
1 polymer ?
#
loop_
_entity_poly.entity_id
_entity_poly.type
_entity_poly.pdbx_seq_one_letter_code
_entity_poly.pdbx_strand_id
1 'polypeptide(L)'
;MDSLYPIHFLRPLWLYLLPLLLLGHALARPRLDSLAPWRKLISPHLLAHLHVPGQARSQRLWPLLLPTLAVLAAAGPSWTYQPPPFAEQRAPLVIALDLSSSMPSSDLHPSRFERARSKLHDLLDRRQGARTALLAYAGTAHMLLPLSDDPSLLGYYLDGLSPELMPRPGKDTTAALAAMDQMQRQEPSPVSLLLITDSVEPASRHTLNELPVVIWAATADAEALANTVEVPVVPMRLDSSDLDRLEERLNDHYRAQLQSSAGSHWQDQGWWLLWPVAVLLLLRFRRMAPVLLLLLVFGPAPEAEAGEWRFWQLWRTPDQQAQRLFDRGDFAAAAALYQDPQWQGIAYYRAGDYASAAQAFSVESTPHAHYNQGNALAMLGRYPDAIAQYRQALTVRPSWQQAQDNLGLLLNLVEQPRAPDNPGEPNLPPDGLQSDPQLRRAETEASQHVTPEEQAQIWLNSLDANLSGYLRNKMALQLQQRESHEP
;
A
#
# COMPACT_ATOMS: atom_id res chain seq x y z
N MET A 1 0.37 33.81 4.39
CA MET A 1 1.78 34.26 4.28
C MET A 1 2.61 33.28 5.10
N ASP A 2 2.61 32.00 4.70
CA ASP A 2 2.98 30.90 5.60
C ASP A 2 3.93 29.96 4.87
N SER A 3 5.23 30.16 5.06
CA SER A 3 6.27 29.17 4.74
C SER A 3 7.61 29.58 5.36
N LEU A 4 7.59 29.98 6.64
CA LEU A 4 8.80 29.85 7.44
C LEU A 4 8.82 28.42 7.97
N TYR A 5 9.38 27.50 7.20
CA TYR A 5 9.69 26.16 7.69
C TYR A 5 10.54 26.32 8.97
N PRO A 6 10.06 25.90 10.16
CA PRO A 6 10.87 25.97 11.36
C PRO A 6 12.08 25.06 11.14
N ILE A 7 13.28 25.64 11.19
CA ILE A 7 14.52 24.85 11.18
C ILE A 7 14.55 24.07 12.49
N HIS A 8 14.49 22.75 12.39
CA HIS A 8 14.65 21.85 13.53
C HIS A 8 16.11 21.37 13.61
N PHE A 9 16.59 21.10 14.81
CA PHE A 9 17.89 20.47 15.02
C PHE A 9 17.65 19.07 15.58
N LEU A 10 18.12 18.05 14.88
CA LEU A 10 18.00 16.66 15.31
C LEU A 10 18.78 16.38 16.60
N ARG A 11 19.87 17.11 16.83
CA ARG A 11 20.78 16.91 17.95
C ARG A 11 21.15 18.25 18.60
N PRO A 12 20.21 18.93 19.27
CA PRO A 12 20.40 20.30 19.76
C PRO A 12 21.53 20.40 20.80
N LEU A 13 21.89 19.29 21.47
CA LEU A 13 22.99 19.26 22.44
C LEU A 13 24.34 19.71 21.85
N TRP A 14 24.58 19.51 20.55
CA TRP A 14 25.80 19.98 19.90
C TRP A 14 25.95 21.51 19.94
N LEU A 15 24.84 22.26 19.97
CA LEU A 15 24.86 23.73 19.99
C LEU A 15 25.52 24.28 21.27
N TYR A 16 25.53 23.52 22.37
CA TYR A 16 26.24 23.91 23.60
C TYR A 16 27.77 23.95 23.43
N LEU A 17 28.33 23.39 22.35
CA LEU A 17 29.76 23.52 22.05
C LEU A 17 30.13 24.90 21.49
N LEU A 18 29.19 25.65 20.91
CA LEU A 18 29.44 27.01 20.41
C LEU A 18 29.95 27.98 21.49
N PRO A 19 29.30 28.13 22.66
CA PRO A 19 29.82 28.96 23.74
C PRO A 19 31.15 28.43 24.31
N LEU A 20 31.35 27.11 24.32
CA LEU A 20 32.57 26.47 24.83
C LEU A 20 33.77 26.73 23.89
N LEU A 21 33.55 26.73 22.57
CA LEU A 21 34.52 27.14 21.55
C LEU A 21 34.88 28.63 21.69
N LEU A 22 33.89 29.50 21.92
CA LEU A 22 34.12 30.92 22.13
C LEU A 22 34.92 31.19 23.42
N LEU A 23 34.57 30.51 24.51
CA LEU A 23 35.29 30.59 25.79
C LEU A 23 36.73 30.07 25.65
N GLY A 24 36.91 28.89 25.05
CA GLY A 24 38.22 28.32 24.79
C GLY A 24 39.09 29.24 23.93
N HIS A 25 38.52 29.86 22.88
CA HIS A 25 39.23 30.86 22.09
C HIS A 25 39.56 32.12 22.90
N ALA A 26 38.64 32.62 23.73
CA ALA A 26 38.89 33.78 24.58
C ALA A 26 40.00 33.55 25.62
N LEU A 27 40.08 32.34 26.19
CA LEU A 27 41.12 31.93 27.14
C LEU A 27 42.45 31.62 26.43
N ALA A 28 42.41 31.04 25.23
CA ALA A 28 43.58 30.76 24.41
C ALA A 28 44.12 31.99 23.67
N ARG A 29 43.42 33.14 23.74
CA ARG A 29 43.99 34.41 23.28
C ARG A 29 45.27 34.63 24.07
N PRO A 30 46.43 34.64 23.39
CA PRO A 30 47.64 34.78 24.13
C PRO A 30 47.64 36.18 24.76
N ARG A 31 47.78 36.25 26.08
CA ARG A 31 48.47 37.36 26.73
C ARG A 31 49.98 37.22 26.46
N LEU A 32 50.37 36.89 25.22
CA LEU A 32 51.76 36.77 24.82
C LEU A 32 52.31 38.18 24.80
N ASP A 33 52.80 38.59 25.95
CA ASP A 33 53.82 39.59 26.09
C ASP A 33 55.01 39.03 25.28
N SER A 34 55.07 39.34 23.98
CA SER A 34 56.10 38.85 23.05
C SER A 34 57.52 39.17 23.51
N LEU A 35 57.62 40.06 24.50
CA LEU A 35 58.79 40.55 25.18
C LEU A 35 59.12 39.81 26.49
N ALA A 36 58.27 38.92 26.99
CA ALA A 36 58.50 38.19 28.25
C ALA A 36 59.79 37.35 28.27
N PRO A 37 60.18 36.66 27.19
CA PRO A 37 61.48 35.97 27.12
C PRO A 37 62.65 36.96 27.06
N TRP A 38 62.48 38.08 26.36
CA TRP A 38 63.53 39.08 26.10
C TRP A 38 63.77 40.03 27.28
N ARG A 39 62.75 40.21 28.14
CA ARG A 39 62.83 40.97 29.41
C ARG A 39 63.90 40.44 30.37
N LYS A 40 64.28 39.17 30.23
CA LYS A 40 65.36 38.55 31.03
C LYS A 40 66.76 38.74 30.44
N LEU A 41 66.86 39.09 29.16
CA LEU A 41 68.12 39.11 28.40
C LEU A 41 68.53 40.53 27.96
N ILE A 42 67.58 41.47 27.89
CA ILE A 42 67.81 42.83 27.35
C ILE A 42 67.38 43.87 28.39
N SER A 43 68.13 44.97 28.48
CA SER A 43 67.85 46.07 29.41
C SER A 43 66.53 46.80 29.06
N PRO A 44 65.77 47.28 30.07
CA PRO A 44 64.39 47.77 29.88
C PRO A 44 64.25 48.96 28.91
N HIS A 45 65.26 49.82 28.83
CA HIS A 45 65.22 51.04 28.00
C HIS A 45 65.42 50.78 26.50
N LEU A 46 66.15 49.71 26.14
CA LEU A 46 66.31 49.28 24.74
C LEU A 46 65.07 48.55 24.22
N LEU A 47 64.40 47.82 25.12
CA LEU A 47 63.21 47.02 24.83
C LEU A 47 62.02 47.88 24.37
N ALA A 48 61.92 49.10 24.88
CA ALA A 48 60.88 50.07 24.48
C ALA A 48 61.03 50.54 23.02
N HIS A 49 62.24 50.55 22.46
CA HIS A 49 62.52 51.05 21.11
C HIS A 49 62.57 49.95 20.04
N LEU A 50 62.59 48.67 20.45
CA LEU A 50 62.48 47.50 19.56
C LEU A 50 61.02 47.17 19.18
N HIS A 51 60.05 47.92 19.70
CA HIS A 51 58.64 47.72 19.42
C HIS A 51 58.27 48.31 18.06
N VAL A 52 58.38 47.53 16.99
CA VAL A 52 57.57 47.77 15.79
C VAL A 52 56.17 47.30 16.15
N PRO A 53 55.13 48.16 16.19
CA PRO A 53 53.76 47.70 16.35
C PRO A 53 53.43 46.89 15.10
N GLY A 54 53.67 45.59 15.17
CA GLY A 54 53.18 44.66 14.16
C GLY A 54 51.69 44.90 14.07
N GLN A 55 51.21 45.32 12.90
CA GLN A 55 49.78 45.41 12.63
C GLN A 55 49.16 44.11 13.09
N ALA A 56 48.47 44.14 14.24
CA ALA A 56 47.70 43.04 14.76
C ALA A 56 46.49 42.91 13.83
N ARG A 57 46.73 42.38 12.64
CA ARG A 57 45.75 42.23 11.59
C ARG A 57 44.63 41.40 12.19
N SER A 58 43.47 42.04 12.31
CA SER A 58 42.27 41.55 12.99
C SER A 58 41.76 40.24 12.38
N GLN A 59 42.42 39.12 12.69
CA GLN A 59 41.98 37.76 12.37
C GLN A 59 41.25 37.14 13.57
N ARG A 60 40.52 37.97 14.33
CA ARG A 60 40.04 37.64 15.69
C ARG A 60 39.01 36.51 15.75
N LEU A 61 38.34 36.17 14.65
CA LEU A 61 37.26 35.16 14.64
C LEU A 61 37.34 34.15 13.49
N TRP A 62 38.16 34.38 12.45
CA TRP A 62 38.38 33.39 11.37
C TRP A 62 38.74 31.97 11.86
N PRO A 63 39.57 31.76 12.90
CA PRO A 63 39.88 30.39 13.35
C PRO A 63 38.67 29.66 13.96
N LEU A 64 37.61 30.38 14.35
CA LEU A 64 36.37 29.82 14.90
C LEU A 64 35.36 29.42 13.82
N LEU A 65 35.48 29.94 12.60
CA LEU A 65 34.49 29.73 11.54
C LEU A 65 34.34 28.25 11.13
N LEU A 66 35.46 27.52 11.10
CA LEU A 66 35.48 26.08 10.81
C LEU A 66 34.81 25.24 11.92
N PRO A 67 35.20 25.36 13.20
CA PRO A 67 34.54 24.57 14.26
C PRO A 67 33.09 25.00 14.48
N THR A 68 32.71 26.26 14.25
CA THR A 68 31.29 26.65 14.32
C THR A 68 30.45 25.99 13.24
N LEU A 69 30.95 25.91 11.99
CA LEU A 69 30.25 25.21 10.91
C LEU A 69 30.18 23.70 11.16
N ALA A 70 31.24 23.11 11.72
CA ALA A 70 31.23 21.69 12.09
C ALA A 70 30.22 21.38 13.20
N VAL A 71 30.10 22.26 14.21
CA VAL A 71 29.09 22.12 15.27
C VAL A 71 27.67 22.26 14.72
N LEU A 72 27.45 23.21 13.80
CA LEU A 72 26.16 23.34 13.12
C LEU A 72 25.84 22.10 12.26
N ALA A 73 26.82 21.57 11.53
CA ALA A 73 26.66 20.33 10.76
C ALA A 73 26.31 19.14 11.69
N ALA A 74 27.00 19.00 12.81
CA ALA A 74 26.77 17.92 13.78
C ALA A 74 25.45 18.05 14.57
N ALA A 75 24.95 19.29 14.74
CA ALA A 75 23.63 19.55 15.32
C ALA A 75 22.49 19.05 14.41
N GLY A 76 22.76 18.82 13.13
CA GLY A 76 21.84 18.26 12.15
C GLY A 76 20.64 19.17 11.91
N PRO A 77 20.82 20.36 11.29
CA PRO A 77 19.71 21.20 10.87
C PRO A 77 18.87 20.43 9.86
N SER A 78 17.56 20.48 10.02
CA SER A 78 16.61 19.73 9.21
C SER A 78 15.43 20.60 8.84
N TRP A 79 15.12 20.66 7.55
CA TRP A 79 14.00 21.39 6.98
C TRP A 79 13.22 20.57 5.95
N THR A 80 13.58 19.29 5.76
CA THR A 80 12.90 18.36 4.86
C THR A 80 12.33 17.22 5.69
N TYR A 81 11.03 16.98 5.58
CA TYR A 81 10.36 15.84 6.20
C TYR A 81 10.56 14.59 5.35
N GLN A 82 10.95 13.48 5.96
CA GLN A 82 11.07 12.19 5.28
C GLN A 82 9.93 11.28 5.75
N PRO A 83 8.98 10.90 4.87
CA PRO A 83 7.95 9.94 5.24
C PRO A 83 8.61 8.59 5.58
N PRO A 84 8.05 7.82 6.53
CA PRO A 84 8.61 6.53 6.90
C PRO A 84 8.69 5.59 5.68
N PRO A 85 9.72 4.74 5.60
CA PRO A 85 9.97 3.88 4.42
C PRO A 85 8.86 2.84 4.15
N PHE A 86 7.93 2.66 5.09
CA PHE A 86 6.76 1.79 4.98
C PHE A 86 5.42 2.56 4.99
N ALA A 87 5.43 3.89 4.83
CA ALA A 87 4.19 4.58 4.49
C ALA A 87 3.70 3.97 3.17
N GLU A 88 2.52 3.35 3.20
CA GLU A 88 1.91 2.81 1.99
C GLU A 88 1.88 3.92 0.94
N GLN A 89 2.21 3.57 -0.31
CA GLN A 89 2.31 4.54 -1.41
C GLN A 89 1.00 5.31 -1.62
N ARG A 90 -0.13 4.81 -1.07
CA ARG A 90 -1.42 5.48 -0.99
C ARG A 90 -2.02 5.29 0.40
N ALA A 91 -2.59 6.36 0.94
CA ALA A 91 -3.25 6.38 2.24
C ALA A 91 -4.33 5.29 2.36
N PRO A 92 -4.43 4.53 3.47
CA PRO A 92 -5.60 3.72 3.72
C PRO A 92 -6.89 4.53 3.57
N LEU A 93 -7.92 3.96 2.97
CA LEU A 93 -9.14 4.68 2.61
C LEU A 93 -10.37 3.99 3.17
N VAL A 94 -11.25 4.74 3.85
CA VAL A 94 -12.60 4.27 4.20
C VAL A 94 -13.59 4.98 3.30
N ILE A 95 -14.33 4.21 2.52
CA ILE A 95 -15.35 4.71 1.59
C ILE A 95 -16.73 4.49 2.20
N ALA A 96 -17.50 5.56 2.36
CA ALA A 96 -18.91 5.52 2.72
C ALA A 96 -19.75 5.87 1.49
N LEU A 97 -20.47 4.89 0.95
CA LEU A 97 -21.34 5.04 -0.21
C LEU A 97 -22.79 5.24 0.22
N ASP A 98 -23.38 6.35 -0.20
CA ASP A 98 -24.79 6.66 -0.03
C ASP A 98 -25.64 5.73 -0.93
N LEU A 99 -26.60 5.04 -0.31
CA LEU A 99 -27.58 4.15 -0.91
C LEU A 99 -29.02 4.62 -0.60
N SER A 100 -29.20 5.90 -0.26
CA SER A 100 -30.50 6.51 0.00
C SER A 100 -31.37 6.61 -1.26
N SER A 101 -32.65 6.93 -1.07
CA SER A 101 -33.64 6.99 -2.15
C SER A 101 -33.39 8.08 -3.19
N SER A 102 -32.46 9.01 -2.95
CA SER A 102 -32.05 10.05 -3.91
C SER A 102 -31.01 9.55 -4.92
N MET A 103 -30.31 8.44 -4.64
CA MET A 103 -29.21 7.92 -5.46
C MET A 103 -29.63 7.24 -6.77
N PRO A 104 -30.85 6.67 -6.91
CA PRO A 104 -31.38 6.24 -8.21
C PRO A 104 -31.70 7.38 -9.19
N SER A 105 -31.59 8.65 -8.79
CA SER A 105 -31.86 9.82 -9.65
C SER A 105 -30.92 9.86 -10.87
N SER A 106 -31.43 10.35 -12.00
CA SER A 106 -30.74 10.39 -13.31
C SER A 106 -30.25 11.79 -13.72
N ASP A 107 -30.04 12.70 -12.77
CA ASP A 107 -29.39 14.00 -13.01
C ASP A 107 -27.92 13.86 -13.42
N LEU A 108 -27.27 12.77 -12.96
CA LEU A 108 -26.01 12.28 -13.50
C LEU A 108 -26.30 11.01 -14.32
N HIS A 109 -25.95 11.01 -15.61
CA HIS A 109 -26.11 9.83 -16.45
C HIS A 109 -25.12 8.71 -16.03
N PRO A 110 -25.53 7.43 -15.96
CA PRO A 110 -26.90 6.91 -16.11
C PRO A 110 -27.81 7.20 -14.91
N SER A 111 -27.32 6.97 -13.69
CA SER A 111 -27.89 7.44 -12.42
C SER A 111 -26.76 7.85 -11.47
N ARG A 112 -27.05 8.59 -10.39
CA ARG A 112 -26.04 8.96 -9.39
C ARG A 112 -25.34 7.73 -8.80
N PHE A 113 -26.12 6.69 -8.47
CA PHE A 113 -25.60 5.43 -7.97
C PHE A 113 -24.72 4.72 -9.01
N GLU A 114 -25.19 4.56 -10.24
CA GLU A 114 -24.41 3.88 -11.29
C GLU A 114 -23.14 4.64 -11.65
N ARG A 115 -23.21 5.97 -11.65
CA ARG A 115 -22.06 6.85 -11.83
C ARG A 115 -21.06 6.68 -10.68
N ALA A 116 -21.53 6.71 -9.43
CA ALA A 116 -20.70 6.50 -8.26
C ALA A 116 -20.03 5.12 -8.27
N ARG A 117 -20.78 4.06 -8.60
CA ARG A 117 -20.29 2.69 -8.72
C ARG A 117 -19.19 2.57 -9.77
N SER A 118 -19.42 3.06 -10.99
CA SER A 118 -18.41 3.08 -12.05
C SER A 118 -17.16 3.87 -11.65
N LYS A 119 -17.33 5.04 -11.03
CA LYS A 119 -16.23 5.87 -10.56
C LYS A 119 -15.43 5.25 -9.42
N LEU A 120 -16.08 4.48 -8.57
CA LEU A 120 -15.42 3.71 -7.53
C LEU A 120 -14.56 2.61 -8.10
N HIS A 121 -15.01 1.89 -9.14
CA HIS A 121 -14.14 0.94 -9.87
C HIS A 121 -12.90 1.65 -10.44
N ASP A 122 -13.07 2.79 -11.12
CA ASP A 122 -11.94 3.57 -11.64
C ASP A 122 -10.96 3.97 -10.51
N LEU A 123 -11.48 4.34 -9.34
CA LEU A 123 -10.67 4.69 -8.17
C LEU A 123 -9.93 3.46 -7.61
N LEU A 124 -10.60 2.32 -7.48
CA LEU A 124 -10.02 1.08 -6.96
C LEU A 124 -8.91 0.55 -7.87
N ASP A 125 -9.15 0.52 -9.18
CA ASP A 125 -8.16 0.11 -10.19
C ASP A 125 -6.93 1.00 -10.15
N ARG A 126 -7.17 2.33 -10.09
CA ARG A 126 -6.09 3.29 -10.02
C ARG A 126 -5.27 3.08 -8.77
N ARG A 127 -5.90 2.75 -7.63
CA ARG A 127 -5.27 2.54 -6.31
C ARG A 127 -4.44 1.27 -6.17
N GLN A 128 -4.51 0.33 -7.11
CA GLN A 128 -3.62 -0.84 -7.21
C GLN A 128 -3.44 -1.62 -5.89
N GLY A 129 -4.55 -1.94 -5.21
CA GLY A 129 -4.52 -2.73 -3.97
C GLY A 129 -4.17 -1.95 -2.70
N ALA A 130 -4.20 -0.61 -2.73
CA ALA A 130 -4.12 0.18 -1.49
C ALA A 130 -5.28 -0.19 -0.54
N ARG A 131 -4.96 -0.42 0.74
CA ARG A 131 -5.94 -0.84 1.75
C ARG A 131 -7.17 0.07 1.75
N THR A 132 -8.31 -0.51 1.41
CA THR A 132 -9.56 0.21 1.27
C THR A 132 -10.66 -0.56 2.01
N ALA A 133 -11.47 0.17 2.76
CA ALA A 133 -12.66 -0.32 3.41
C ALA A 133 -13.90 0.23 2.71
N LEU A 134 -14.98 -0.55 2.74
CA LEU A 134 -16.24 -0.19 2.11
C LEU A 134 -17.39 -0.25 3.11
N LEU A 135 -18.07 0.87 3.25
CA LEU A 135 -19.25 1.08 4.06
C LEU A 135 -20.40 1.53 3.14
N ALA A 136 -21.59 1.00 3.37
CA ALA A 136 -22.82 1.49 2.74
C ALA A 136 -23.72 2.13 3.81
N TYR A 137 -24.40 3.21 3.44
CA TYR A 137 -25.33 3.86 4.35
C TYR A 137 -26.58 4.41 3.63
N ALA A 138 -27.68 4.45 4.37
CA ALA A 138 -28.94 5.12 4.02
C ALA A 138 -29.55 5.58 5.36
N GLY A 139 -30.70 5.06 5.79
CA GLY A 139 -31.23 5.34 7.14
C GLY A 139 -30.45 4.65 8.28
N THR A 140 -29.46 3.82 7.94
CA THR A 140 -28.53 3.13 8.84
C THR A 140 -27.19 2.98 8.12
N ALA A 141 -26.09 2.78 8.85
CA ALA A 141 -24.74 2.63 8.28
C ALA A 141 -24.15 1.24 8.57
N HIS A 142 -23.64 0.56 7.55
CA HIS A 142 -23.18 -0.83 7.62
C HIS A 142 -21.80 -1.03 7.00
N MET A 143 -20.92 -1.72 7.73
CA MET A 143 -19.61 -2.10 7.21
C MET A 143 -19.74 -3.35 6.34
N LEU A 144 -19.43 -3.20 5.07
CA LEU A 144 -19.49 -4.29 4.09
C LEU A 144 -18.17 -5.03 4.06
N LEU A 145 -17.08 -4.28 3.95
CA LEU A 145 -15.72 -4.79 3.94
C LEU A 145 -14.84 -3.97 4.90
N PRO A 146 -14.09 -4.62 5.81
CA PRO A 146 -13.02 -3.94 6.56
C PRO A 146 -11.89 -3.52 5.62
N LEU A 147 -10.85 -2.86 6.14
CA LEU A 147 -9.68 -2.51 5.34
C LEU A 147 -9.09 -3.77 4.69
N SER A 148 -9.07 -3.80 3.37
CA SER A 148 -8.52 -4.89 2.56
C SER A 148 -7.72 -4.33 1.39
N ASP A 149 -6.65 -5.02 1.04
CA ASP A 149 -5.77 -4.76 -0.10
C ASP A 149 -6.16 -5.56 -1.35
N ASP A 150 -7.24 -6.36 -1.30
CA ASP A 150 -7.75 -7.15 -2.42
C ASP A 150 -8.75 -6.33 -3.27
N PRO A 151 -8.33 -5.82 -4.45
CA PRO A 151 -9.21 -5.04 -5.31
C PRO A 151 -10.33 -5.90 -5.93
N SER A 152 -10.10 -7.19 -6.15
CA SER A 152 -11.09 -8.10 -6.72
C SER A 152 -12.23 -8.34 -5.73
N LEU A 153 -11.90 -8.49 -4.45
CA LEU A 153 -12.91 -8.59 -3.40
C LEU A 153 -13.73 -7.30 -3.28
N LEU A 154 -13.08 -6.15 -3.25
CA LEU A 154 -13.75 -4.84 -3.20
C LEU A 154 -14.70 -4.64 -4.40
N GLY A 155 -14.23 -4.94 -5.61
CA GLY A 155 -15.03 -4.89 -6.83
C GLY A 155 -16.26 -5.80 -6.75
N TYR A 156 -16.09 -7.04 -6.28
CA TYR A 156 -17.18 -8.00 -6.10
C TYR A 156 -18.28 -7.46 -5.15
N TYR A 157 -17.90 -6.92 -3.99
CA TYR A 157 -18.87 -6.32 -3.07
C TYR A 157 -19.56 -5.10 -3.69
N LEU A 158 -18.83 -4.26 -4.41
CA LEU A 158 -19.34 -3.04 -5.03
C LEU A 158 -20.36 -3.35 -6.13
N ASP A 159 -20.13 -4.39 -6.93
CA ASP A 159 -21.05 -4.82 -8.00
C ASP A 159 -22.37 -5.34 -7.45
N GLY A 160 -22.33 -6.01 -6.30
CA GLY A 160 -23.52 -6.51 -5.61
C GLY A 160 -24.31 -5.47 -4.82
N LEU A 161 -23.91 -4.19 -4.80
CA LEU A 161 -24.66 -3.15 -4.10
C LEU A 161 -25.83 -2.61 -4.91
N SER A 162 -26.93 -2.34 -4.21
CA SER A 162 -28.02 -1.55 -4.73
C SER A 162 -28.74 -0.78 -3.61
N PRO A 163 -29.37 0.37 -3.91
CA PRO A 163 -30.14 1.14 -2.93
C PRO A 163 -31.24 0.34 -2.21
N GLU A 164 -31.78 -0.70 -2.85
CA GLU A 164 -32.85 -1.54 -2.30
C GLU A 164 -32.38 -2.53 -1.22
N LEU A 165 -31.07 -2.67 -1.01
CA LEU A 165 -30.53 -3.61 -0.01
C LEU A 165 -30.60 -3.07 1.42
N MET A 166 -30.75 -1.75 1.58
CA MET A 166 -30.66 -1.10 2.89
C MET A 166 -31.86 -1.46 3.78
N PRO A 167 -31.64 -1.92 5.03
CA PRO A 167 -32.73 -2.34 5.92
C PRO A 167 -33.69 -1.20 6.28
N ARG A 168 -33.16 0.02 6.43
CA ARG A 168 -33.94 1.23 6.73
C ARG A 168 -33.76 2.27 5.63
N PRO A 169 -34.85 2.73 4.99
CA PRO A 169 -34.78 3.86 4.08
C PRO A 169 -34.48 5.14 4.86
N GLY A 170 -33.90 6.12 4.18
CA GLY A 170 -33.53 7.41 4.77
C GLY A 170 -32.12 7.79 4.37
N LYS A 171 -31.62 8.82 5.04
CA LYS A 171 -30.23 9.25 4.98
C LYS A 171 -29.84 9.55 6.41
N ASP A 172 -28.79 8.90 6.91
CA ASP A 172 -28.23 9.11 8.24
C ASP A 172 -26.73 9.21 8.06
N THR A 173 -26.32 10.41 7.65
CA THR A 173 -24.91 10.72 7.40
C THR A 173 -24.12 10.68 8.72
N THR A 174 -24.77 10.97 9.85
CA THR A 174 -24.15 10.93 11.18
C THR A 174 -23.73 9.52 11.56
N ALA A 175 -24.60 8.52 11.33
CA ALA A 175 -24.27 7.12 11.56
C ALA A 175 -23.11 6.64 10.67
N ALA A 176 -23.05 7.12 9.42
CA ALA A 176 -21.95 6.81 8.51
C ALA A 176 -20.62 7.38 9.03
N LEU A 177 -20.61 8.66 9.41
CA LEU A 177 -19.44 9.33 9.97
C LEU A 177 -18.96 8.67 11.28
N ALA A 178 -19.89 8.27 12.16
CA ALA A 178 -19.56 7.56 13.38
C ALA A 178 -18.92 6.19 13.10
N ALA A 179 -19.43 5.45 12.10
CA ALA A 179 -18.83 4.18 11.68
C ALA A 179 -17.42 4.38 11.08
N MET A 180 -17.22 5.42 10.27
CA MET A 180 -15.93 5.79 9.72
C MET A 180 -14.91 6.15 10.82
N ASP A 181 -15.30 6.97 11.79
CA ASP A 181 -14.47 7.34 12.94
C ASP A 181 -14.12 6.12 13.79
N GLN A 182 -15.07 5.20 14.02
CA GLN A 182 -14.79 3.94 14.72
C GLN A 182 -13.70 3.12 14.02
N MET A 183 -13.74 3.01 12.68
CA MET A 183 -12.71 2.31 11.91
C MET A 183 -11.36 3.03 11.98
N GLN A 184 -11.36 4.36 11.87
CA GLN A 184 -10.15 5.16 12.00
C GLN A 184 -9.48 4.95 13.36
N ARG A 185 -10.25 4.88 14.46
CA ARG A 185 -9.70 4.68 15.82
C ARG A 185 -9.15 3.26 16.05
N GLN A 186 -9.60 2.28 15.28
CA GLN A 186 -9.10 0.91 15.35
C GLN A 186 -7.77 0.74 14.61
N GLU A 187 -7.48 1.63 13.66
CA GLU A 187 -6.24 1.59 12.89
C GLU A 187 -5.11 2.39 13.57
N PRO A 188 -3.89 1.84 13.66
CA PRO A 188 -2.74 2.55 14.23
C PRO A 188 -2.20 3.65 13.31
N SER A 189 -2.55 3.61 12.02
CA SER A 189 -2.12 4.58 11.01
C SER A 189 -3.26 5.53 10.68
N PRO A 190 -2.97 6.79 10.30
CA PRO A 190 -4.00 7.70 9.79
C PRO A 190 -4.73 7.10 8.59
N VAL A 191 -6.03 7.33 8.49
CA VAL A 191 -6.90 6.80 7.44
C VAL A 191 -7.63 7.98 6.80
N SER A 192 -7.65 8.04 5.47
CA SER A 192 -8.44 9.02 4.74
C SER A 192 -9.88 8.57 4.66
N LEU A 193 -10.81 9.51 4.85
CA LEU A 193 -12.24 9.24 4.87
C LEU A 193 -12.89 9.82 3.60
N LEU A 194 -13.59 9.00 2.82
CA LEU A 194 -14.28 9.40 1.60
C LEU A 194 -15.78 9.16 1.75
N LEU A 195 -16.56 10.22 1.62
CA LEU A 195 -18.02 10.16 1.62
C LEU A 195 -18.54 10.42 0.20
N ILE A 196 -19.34 9.49 -0.32
CA ILE A 196 -19.98 9.62 -1.63
C ILE A 196 -21.46 9.83 -1.41
N THR A 197 -21.95 11.04 -1.68
CA THR A 197 -23.35 11.41 -1.45
C THR A 197 -23.80 12.53 -2.38
N ASP A 198 -25.10 12.66 -2.58
CA ASP A 198 -25.70 13.78 -3.30
C ASP A 198 -26.00 15.00 -2.41
N SER A 199 -26.15 14.79 -1.09
CA SER A 199 -26.55 15.85 -0.15
C SER A 199 -26.23 15.47 1.29
N VAL A 200 -25.96 16.48 2.13
CA VAL A 200 -25.66 16.30 3.56
C VAL A 200 -26.73 16.96 4.42
N GLU A 201 -27.22 16.21 5.40
CA GLU A 201 -28.25 16.65 6.34
C GLU A 201 -27.72 17.71 7.31
N PRO A 202 -28.53 18.70 7.72
CA PRO A 202 -28.08 19.74 8.66
C PRO A 202 -27.54 19.20 9.98
N ALA A 203 -28.10 18.10 10.48
CA ALA A 203 -27.69 17.48 11.75
C ALA A 203 -26.25 16.92 11.70
N SER A 204 -25.78 16.49 10.53
CA SER A 204 -24.48 15.82 10.38
C SER A 204 -23.34 16.79 10.10
N ARG A 205 -23.62 18.06 9.78
CA ARG A 205 -22.62 19.08 9.38
C ARG A 205 -21.56 19.32 10.46
N HIS A 206 -21.97 19.33 11.73
CA HIS A 206 -21.03 19.51 12.84
C HIS A 206 -20.02 18.35 12.91
N THR A 207 -20.51 17.10 12.89
CA THR A 207 -19.65 15.91 12.91
C THR A 207 -18.75 15.83 11.67
N LEU A 208 -19.24 16.29 10.52
CA LEU A 208 -18.47 16.33 9.28
C LEU A 208 -17.25 17.24 9.39
N ASN A 209 -17.36 18.36 10.11
CA ASN A 209 -16.26 19.31 10.31
C ASN A 209 -15.19 18.82 11.31
N GLU A 210 -15.52 17.84 12.16
CA GLU A 210 -14.57 17.27 13.13
C GLU A 210 -13.68 16.19 12.52
N LEU A 211 -14.11 15.62 11.40
CA LEU A 211 -13.42 14.51 10.73
C LEU A 211 -12.76 15.00 9.43
N PRO A 212 -11.57 14.48 9.07
CA PRO A 212 -10.88 14.82 7.83
C PRO A 212 -11.48 14.02 6.65
N VAL A 213 -12.75 14.28 6.39
CA VAL A 213 -13.53 13.65 5.31
C VAL A 213 -13.31 14.43 4.01
N VAL A 214 -13.40 13.74 2.88
CA VAL A 214 -13.54 14.35 1.56
C VAL A 214 -14.87 13.87 0.98
N ILE A 215 -15.67 14.81 0.47
CA ILE A 215 -16.93 14.45 -0.17
C ILE A 215 -16.73 14.34 -1.67
N TRP A 216 -17.09 13.21 -2.26
CA TRP A 216 -17.21 13.06 -3.71
C TRP A 216 -18.69 13.17 -4.08
N ALA A 217 -19.05 14.33 -4.62
CA ALA A 217 -20.44 14.72 -4.82
C ALA A 217 -21.07 13.95 -5.98
N ALA A 218 -22.01 13.07 -5.64
CA ALA A 218 -22.83 12.31 -6.58
C ALA A 218 -24.09 13.11 -6.96
N THR A 219 -23.92 14.35 -7.39
CA THR A 219 -25.01 15.25 -7.81
C THR A 219 -24.54 16.16 -8.94
N ALA A 220 -25.47 16.56 -9.80
CA ALA A 220 -25.17 17.56 -10.84
C ALA A 220 -24.87 18.95 -10.24
N ASP A 221 -25.45 19.28 -9.08
CA ASP A 221 -25.27 20.57 -8.39
C ASP A 221 -24.30 20.45 -7.20
N ALA A 222 -23.04 20.13 -7.51
CA ALA A 222 -22.00 19.98 -6.50
C ALA A 222 -21.61 21.32 -5.85
N GLU A 223 -21.85 22.45 -6.52
CA GLU A 223 -21.58 23.79 -5.97
C GLU A 223 -22.55 24.11 -4.84
N ALA A 224 -23.84 23.80 -4.98
CA ALA A 224 -24.79 23.93 -3.88
C ALA A 224 -24.37 23.10 -2.67
N LEU A 225 -23.93 21.85 -2.88
CA LEU A 225 -23.43 21.00 -1.79
C LEU A 225 -22.19 21.62 -1.13
N ALA A 226 -21.22 22.07 -1.92
CA ALA A 226 -20.01 22.72 -1.42
C ALA A 226 -20.29 23.99 -0.59
N ASN A 227 -21.37 24.72 -0.89
CA ASN A 227 -21.78 25.88 -0.11
C ASN A 227 -22.45 25.52 1.23
N THR A 228 -22.83 24.26 1.45
CA THR A 228 -23.48 23.81 2.69
C THR A 228 -22.53 23.19 3.72
N VAL A 229 -21.31 22.85 3.32
CA VAL A 229 -20.31 22.17 4.15
C VAL A 229 -18.97 22.89 4.08
N GLU A 230 -18.18 22.85 5.15
CA GLU A 230 -16.84 23.45 5.18
C GLU A 230 -15.74 22.49 4.68
N VAL A 231 -16.14 21.25 4.42
CA VAL A 231 -15.27 20.13 4.07
C VAL A 231 -15.03 20.10 2.55
N PRO A 232 -13.85 19.68 2.05
CA PRO A 232 -13.58 19.65 0.62
C PRO A 232 -14.58 18.77 -0.15
N VAL A 233 -15.23 19.37 -1.15
CA VAL A 233 -16.16 18.69 -2.06
C VAL A 233 -15.53 18.60 -3.44
N VAL A 234 -15.44 17.38 -3.97
CA VAL A 234 -15.00 17.09 -5.34
C VAL A 234 -16.23 16.73 -6.17
N PRO A 235 -16.57 17.47 -7.23
CA PRO A 235 -17.68 17.12 -8.12
C PRO A 235 -17.36 15.86 -8.93
N MET A 236 -18.32 14.92 -9.04
CA MET A 236 -18.20 13.82 -10.00
C MET A 236 -18.28 14.35 -11.43
N ARG A 237 -17.29 13.98 -12.26
CA ARG A 237 -17.21 14.40 -13.66
C ARG A 237 -17.28 13.19 -14.58
N LEU A 238 -17.57 13.45 -15.85
CA LEU A 238 -17.56 12.40 -16.88
C LEU A 238 -16.14 11.98 -17.28
N ASP A 239 -15.17 12.88 -17.13
CA ASP A 239 -13.74 12.62 -17.37
C ASP A 239 -13.05 12.12 -16.09
N SER A 240 -11.76 11.81 -16.15
CA SER A 240 -10.94 11.36 -15.01
C SER A 240 -10.37 12.51 -14.15
N SER A 241 -10.71 13.77 -14.45
CA SER A 241 -10.12 14.94 -13.78
C SER A 241 -10.57 15.06 -12.31
N ASP A 242 -11.72 14.50 -11.99
CA ASP A 242 -12.24 14.39 -10.63
C ASP A 242 -11.40 13.40 -9.80
N LEU A 243 -10.99 12.27 -10.37
CA LEU A 243 -10.11 11.31 -9.70
C LEU A 243 -8.75 11.92 -9.35
N ASP A 244 -8.14 12.71 -10.25
CA ASP A 244 -6.86 13.37 -9.98
C ASP A 244 -6.96 14.30 -8.77
N ARG A 245 -8.00 15.14 -8.73
CA ARG A 245 -8.26 16.06 -7.62
C ARG A 245 -8.59 15.31 -6.33
N LEU A 246 -9.34 14.22 -6.43
CA LEU A 246 -9.70 13.40 -5.28
C LEU A 246 -8.46 12.77 -4.65
N GLU A 247 -7.60 12.14 -5.44
CA GLU A 247 -6.36 11.53 -4.94
C GLU A 247 -5.41 12.54 -4.32
N GLU A 248 -5.25 13.72 -4.94
CA GLU A 248 -4.45 14.81 -4.38
C GLU A 248 -4.97 15.20 -2.99
N ARG A 249 -6.29 15.40 -2.86
CA ARG A 249 -6.94 15.76 -1.58
C ARG A 249 -6.82 14.67 -0.51
N LEU A 250 -6.99 13.40 -0.88
CA LEU A 250 -6.84 12.28 0.05
C LEU A 250 -5.40 12.16 0.55
N ASN A 251 -4.42 12.29 -0.36
CA ASN A 251 -3.00 12.23 -0.02
C ASN A 251 -2.57 13.42 0.85
N ASP A 252 -3.09 14.62 0.60
CA ASP A 252 -2.78 15.81 1.40
C ASP A 252 -3.30 15.68 2.84
N HIS A 253 -4.54 15.19 3.02
CA HIS A 253 -5.08 14.91 4.35
C HIS A 253 -4.27 13.85 5.09
N TYR A 254 -3.95 12.75 4.42
CA TYR A 254 -3.14 11.67 5.01
C TYR A 254 -1.76 12.17 5.45
N ARG A 255 -1.08 12.97 4.61
CA ARG A 255 0.21 13.59 4.94
C ARG A 255 0.10 14.54 6.13
N ALA A 256 -0.95 15.35 6.19
CA ALA A 256 -1.18 16.26 7.30
C ALA A 256 -1.38 15.49 8.63
N GLN A 257 -2.15 14.39 8.62
CA GLN A 257 -2.35 13.56 9.81
C GLN A 257 -1.09 12.79 10.22
N LEU A 258 -0.34 12.25 9.25
CA LEU A 258 0.96 11.63 9.49
C LEU A 258 1.92 12.57 10.21
N GLN A 259 1.96 13.85 9.81
CA GLN A 259 2.78 14.86 10.48
C GLN A 259 2.35 15.13 11.92
N SER A 260 1.05 15.04 12.23
CA SER A 260 0.56 15.22 13.61
C SER A 260 0.75 13.98 14.50
N SER A 261 0.69 12.78 13.93
CA SER A 261 0.64 11.52 14.70
C SER A 261 1.97 10.78 14.77
N ALA A 262 2.73 10.74 13.68
CA ALA A 262 4.03 10.07 13.65
C ALA A 262 5.10 11.06 14.09
N GLY A 263 5.77 10.76 15.21
CA GLY A 263 6.92 11.53 15.68
C GLY A 263 7.83 11.93 14.51
N SER A 264 8.03 13.23 14.34
CA SER A 264 8.56 13.82 13.11
C SER A 264 9.92 13.23 12.71
N HIS A 265 9.96 12.42 11.67
CA HIS A 265 11.19 11.94 11.06
C HIS A 265 11.73 13.00 10.10
N TRP A 266 12.45 13.96 10.66
CA TRP A 266 13.14 14.98 9.88
C TRP A 266 14.41 14.41 9.24
N GLN A 267 14.63 14.72 7.96
CA GLN A 267 15.85 14.35 7.26
C GLN A 267 17.00 15.25 7.72
N ASP A 268 18.12 14.65 8.11
CA ASP A 268 19.33 15.41 8.46
C ASP A 268 19.88 16.12 7.22
N GLN A 269 19.82 17.46 7.21
CA GLN A 269 20.38 18.29 6.14
C GLN A 269 21.73 18.93 6.56
N GLY A 270 22.29 18.52 7.69
CA GLY A 270 23.58 19.00 8.19
C GLY A 270 24.76 18.65 7.28
N TRP A 271 24.60 17.66 6.40
CA TRP A 271 25.63 17.27 5.43
C TRP A 271 25.96 18.39 4.42
N TRP A 272 25.02 19.28 4.09
CA TRP A 272 25.32 20.44 3.23
C TRP A 272 26.41 21.34 3.82
N LEU A 273 26.48 21.43 5.15
CA LEU A 273 27.50 22.21 5.85
C LEU A 273 28.87 21.53 5.84
N LEU A 274 28.98 20.24 5.46
CA LEU A 274 30.27 19.56 5.33
C LEU A 274 31.06 20.07 4.12
N TRP A 275 30.40 20.49 3.04
CA TRP A 275 31.07 21.07 1.86
C TRP A 275 31.91 22.32 2.20
N PRO A 276 31.34 23.39 2.81
CA PRO A 276 32.13 24.55 3.20
C PRO A 276 33.17 24.20 4.27
N VAL A 277 32.89 23.27 5.19
CA VAL A 277 33.89 22.77 6.16
C VAL A 277 35.08 22.13 5.45
N ALA A 278 34.84 21.30 4.43
CA ALA A 278 35.88 20.66 3.64
C ALA A 278 36.74 21.69 2.89
N VAL A 279 36.12 22.69 2.25
CA VAL A 279 36.85 23.79 1.58
C VAL A 279 37.73 24.55 2.56
N LEU A 280 37.22 24.88 3.75
CA LEU A 280 37.99 25.58 4.78
C LEU A 280 39.13 24.71 5.35
N LEU A 281 38.91 23.39 5.48
CA LEU A 281 39.95 22.44 5.85
C LEU A 281 41.06 22.38 4.80
N LEU A 282 40.73 22.36 3.51
CA LEU A 282 41.70 22.40 2.41
C LEU A 282 42.54 23.69 2.44
N LEU A 283 41.89 24.84 2.65
CA LEU A 283 42.58 26.14 2.75
C LEU A 283 43.49 26.21 4.00
N ARG A 284 43.07 25.64 5.12
CA ARG A 284 43.81 25.65 6.39
C ARG A 284 44.95 24.62 6.42
N PHE A 285 44.75 23.46 5.79
CA PHE A 285 45.67 22.32 5.79
C PHE A 285 46.12 21.96 4.37
N ARG A 286 46.61 22.95 3.61
CA ARG A 286 47.10 22.82 2.23
C ARG A 286 48.06 21.64 1.95
N ARG A 287 48.73 21.10 2.98
CA ARG A 287 49.62 19.93 2.88
C ARG A 287 48.89 18.58 2.92
N MET A 288 47.67 18.54 3.45
CA MET A 288 46.79 17.36 3.52
C MET A 288 45.69 17.38 2.44
N ALA A 289 45.74 18.35 1.52
CA ALA A 289 44.80 18.49 0.43
C ALA A 289 44.54 17.19 -0.38
N PRO A 290 45.55 16.37 -0.75
CA PRO A 290 45.27 15.14 -1.49
C PRO A 290 44.54 14.07 -0.67
N VAL A 291 44.74 14.00 0.65
CA VAL A 291 44.05 13.03 1.54
C VAL A 291 42.59 13.41 1.74
N LEU A 292 42.32 14.71 1.92
CA LEU A 292 40.96 15.26 2.02
C LEU A 292 40.22 15.15 0.68
N LEU A 293 40.91 15.32 -0.45
CA LEU A 293 40.33 15.17 -1.79
C LEU A 293 39.98 13.69 -2.09
N LEU A 294 40.79 12.74 -1.62
CA LEU A 294 40.51 11.30 -1.74
C LEU A 294 39.26 10.89 -0.94
N LEU A 295 39.10 11.42 0.28
CA LEU A 295 37.89 11.20 1.11
C LEU A 295 36.63 11.86 0.53
N LEU A 296 36.79 12.96 -0.24
CA LEU A 296 35.71 13.64 -0.96
C LEU A 296 35.25 12.88 -2.21
N VAL A 297 36.16 12.21 -2.92
CA VAL A 297 35.84 11.33 -4.06
C VAL A 297 35.14 10.04 -3.61
N PHE A 298 35.33 9.63 -2.36
CA PHE A 298 34.60 8.54 -1.70
C PHE A 298 33.46 9.02 -0.78
N GLY A 299 32.98 10.26 -0.95
CA GLY A 299 31.73 10.76 -0.34
C GLY A 299 30.51 9.92 -0.79
N PRO A 300 29.39 10.02 -0.05
CA PRO A 300 28.41 8.94 0.09
C PRO A 300 27.99 8.41 -1.29
N ALA A 301 28.01 7.09 -1.41
CA ALA A 301 27.53 6.39 -2.59
C ALA A 301 26.19 7.01 -3.03
N PRO A 302 25.95 7.16 -4.36
CA PRO A 302 24.63 7.56 -4.84
C PRO A 302 23.59 6.65 -4.20
N GLU A 303 22.40 7.20 -3.93
CA GLU A 303 21.23 6.43 -3.54
C GLU A 303 21.07 5.28 -4.53
N ALA A 304 21.57 4.11 -4.13
CA ALA A 304 21.29 2.88 -4.82
C ALA A 304 19.81 2.65 -4.59
N GLU A 305 19.03 2.64 -5.67
CA GLU A 305 17.70 2.07 -5.67
C GLU A 305 17.73 0.78 -4.87
N ALA A 306 16.71 0.60 -4.03
CA ALA A 306 16.58 -0.50 -3.08
C ALA A 306 16.43 -1.87 -3.79
N GLY A 307 17.47 -2.34 -4.48
CA GLY A 307 17.85 -3.74 -4.37
C GLY A 307 18.73 -3.82 -3.13
N GLU A 308 18.30 -4.55 -2.09
CA GLU A 308 19.12 -4.80 -0.91
C GLU A 308 20.42 -5.53 -1.33
N TRP A 309 21.43 -4.86 -1.90
CA TRP A 309 22.75 -5.46 -2.11
C TRP A 309 23.46 -5.48 -0.76
N ARG A 310 23.01 -6.39 0.11
CA ARG A 310 23.64 -6.66 1.39
C ARG A 310 24.85 -7.52 1.11
N PHE A 311 26.03 -7.10 1.57
CA PHE A 311 27.28 -7.84 1.36
C PHE A 311 27.17 -9.33 1.71
N TRP A 312 26.29 -9.71 2.63
CA TRP A 312 25.99 -11.11 2.97
C TRP A 312 25.38 -11.96 1.82
N GLN A 313 24.80 -11.35 0.79
CA GLN A 313 24.24 -12.04 -0.39
C GLN A 313 25.33 -12.63 -1.28
N LEU A 314 26.55 -12.07 -1.25
CA LEU A 314 27.70 -12.61 -2.00
C LEU A 314 28.12 -14.02 -1.54
N TRP A 315 27.70 -14.42 -0.33
CA TRP A 315 28.07 -15.70 0.27
C TRP A 315 26.87 -16.66 0.43
N ARG A 316 25.70 -16.34 -0.15
CA ARG A 316 24.51 -17.21 -0.14
C ARG A 316 24.13 -17.65 -1.54
N THR A 317 23.86 -18.95 -1.70
CA THR A 317 23.35 -19.48 -2.97
C THR A 317 21.96 -18.94 -3.27
N PRO A 318 21.56 -18.86 -4.55
CA PRO A 318 20.21 -18.45 -4.94
C PRO A 318 19.11 -19.24 -4.22
N ASP A 319 19.27 -20.55 -4.04
CA ASP A 319 18.33 -21.38 -3.28
C ASP A 319 18.20 -20.98 -1.80
N GLN A 320 19.29 -20.56 -1.16
CA GLN A 320 19.22 -20.07 0.24
C GLN A 320 18.53 -18.72 0.34
N GLN A 321 18.58 -17.92 -0.71
CA GLN A 321 17.87 -16.66 -0.80
C GLN A 321 16.38 -16.91 -1.06
N ALA A 322 16.08 -17.80 -2.01
CA ALA A 322 14.74 -18.27 -2.32
C ALA A 322 14.04 -18.89 -1.11
N GLN A 323 14.73 -19.73 -0.34
CA GLN A 323 14.18 -20.35 0.87
C GLN A 323 13.69 -19.33 1.89
N ARG A 324 14.39 -18.20 2.06
CA ARG A 324 13.94 -17.15 2.99
C ARG A 324 12.70 -16.43 2.50
N LEU A 325 12.58 -16.21 1.20
CA LEU A 325 11.39 -15.63 0.60
C LEU A 325 10.22 -16.60 0.74
N PHE A 326 10.48 -17.88 0.51
CA PHE A 326 9.53 -18.97 0.71
C PHE A 326 9.05 -19.02 2.17
N ASP A 327 9.95 -18.93 3.15
CA ASP A 327 9.60 -18.92 4.58
C ASP A 327 8.80 -17.66 5.01
N ARG A 328 8.95 -16.56 4.26
CA ARG A 328 8.19 -15.31 4.45
C ARG A 328 6.84 -15.32 3.73
N GLY A 329 6.54 -16.35 2.96
CA GLY A 329 5.30 -16.47 2.18
C GLY A 329 5.33 -15.82 0.80
N ASP A 330 6.46 -15.23 0.38
CA ASP A 330 6.63 -14.68 -0.97
C ASP A 330 7.05 -15.78 -1.95
N PHE A 331 6.07 -16.61 -2.29
CA PHE A 331 6.30 -17.81 -3.10
C PHE A 331 6.65 -17.49 -4.56
N ALA A 332 6.10 -16.41 -5.12
CA ALA A 332 6.37 -16.01 -6.49
C ALA A 332 7.82 -15.53 -6.67
N ALA A 333 8.33 -14.68 -5.77
CA ALA A 333 9.71 -14.24 -5.80
C ALA A 333 10.69 -15.40 -5.48
N ALA A 334 10.31 -16.29 -4.56
CA ALA A 334 11.10 -17.49 -4.27
C ALA A 334 11.25 -18.39 -5.50
N ALA A 335 10.16 -18.63 -6.25
CA ALA A 335 10.16 -19.47 -7.44
C ALA A 335 11.12 -18.95 -8.54
N ALA A 336 11.25 -17.64 -8.67
CA ALA A 336 12.18 -17.03 -9.63
C ALA A 336 13.66 -17.22 -9.27
N LEU A 337 13.97 -17.51 -8.00
CA LEU A 337 15.34 -17.62 -7.49
C LEU A 337 15.81 -19.06 -7.26
N TYR A 338 14.89 -20.01 -7.06
CA TYR A 338 15.23 -21.42 -6.95
C TYR A 338 15.85 -21.93 -8.26
N GLN A 339 17.00 -22.58 -8.14
CA GLN A 339 17.64 -23.34 -9.20
C GLN A 339 17.24 -24.81 -9.17
N ASP A 340 16.89 -25.34 -7.98
CA ASP A 340 16.34 -26.68 -7.84
C ASP A 340 14.91 -26.74 -8.43
N PRO A 341 14.65 -27.55 -9.47
CA PRO A 341 13.34 -27.61 -10.13
C PRO A 341 12.22 -28.07 -9.21
N GLN A 342 12.49 -28.90 -8.20
CA GLN A 342 11.48 -29.34 -7.23
C GLN A 342 11.05 -28.18 -6.34
N TRP A 343 12.01 -27.46 -5.77
CA TRP A 343 11.70 -26.32 -4.90
C TRP A 343 11.09 -25.16 -5.67
N GLN A 344 11.54 -24.93 -6.90
CA GLN A 344 10.93 -23.99 -7.83
C GLN A 344 9.47 -24.36 -8.12
N GLY A 345 9.19 -25.64 -8.44
CA GLY A 345 7.83 -26.12 -8.67
C GLY A 345 6.94 -26.01 -7.44
N ILE A 346 7.45 -26.33 -6.25
CA ILE A 346 6.72 -26.18 -4.98
C ILE A 346 6.38 -24.71 -4.72
N ALA A 347 7.32 -23.81 -4.99
CA ALA A 347 7.11 -22.37 -4.85
C ALA A 347 6.04 -21.87 -5.82
N TYR A 348 6.09 -22.22 -7.11
CA TYR A 348 5.03 -21.91 -8.07
C TYR A 348 3.66 -22.49 -7.66
N TYR A 349 3.64 -23.73 -7.18
CA TYR A 349 2.41 -24.38 -6.71
C TYR A 349 1.77 -23.62 -5.54
N ARG A 350 2.59 -23.16 -4.57
CA ARG A 350 2.10 -22.36 -3.44
C ARG A 350 1.74 -20.93 -3.81
N ALA A 351 2.33 -20.39 -4.87
CA ALA A 351 1.94 -19.11 -5.46
C ALA A 351 0.62 -19.20 -6.25
N GLY A 352 0.07 -20.41 -6.47
CA GLY A 352 -1.14 -20.62 -7.27
C GLY A 352 -0.88 -20.70 -8.78
N ASP A 353 0.38 -20.56 -9.23
CA ASP A 353 0.76 -20.76 -10.63
C ASP A 353 1.02 -22.24 -10.91
N TYR A 354 -0.07 -22.98 -11.04
CA TYR A 354 -0.02 -24.43 -11.27
C TYR A 354 0.55 -24.80 -12.65
N ALA A 355 0.52 -23.89 -13.63
CA ALA A 355 1.08 -24.12 -14.96
C ALA A 355 2.61 -24.14 -14.92
N SER A 356 3.22 -23.10 -14.33
CA SER A 356 4.67 -23.04 -14.12
C SER A 356 5.15 -24.14 -13.18
N ALA A 357 4.36 -24.47 -12.15
CA ALA A 357 4.66 -25.59 -11.25
C ALA A 357 4.73 -26.93 -11.99
N ALA A 358 3.73 -27.24 -12.83
CA ALA A 358 3.72 -28.47 -13.62
C ALA A 358 4.92 -28.55 -14.59
N GLN A 359 5.35 -27.41 -15.14
CA GLN A 359 6.52 -27.34 -16.01
C GLN A 359 7.82 -27.55 -15.23
N ALA A 360 7.99 -26.90 -14.07
CA ALA A 360 9.17 -27.07 -13.23
C ALA A 360 9.33 -28.52 -12.73
N PHE A 361 8.23 -29.16 -12.31
CA PHE A 361 8.25 -30.57 -11.93
C PHE A 361 8.55 -31.51 -13.09
N SER A 362 8.28 -31.12 -14.34
CA SER A 362 8.55 -31.97 -15.52
C SER A 362 10.04 -32.11 -15.86
N VAL A 363 10.90 -31.25 -15.30
CA VAL A 363 12.34 -31.22 -15.59
C VAL A 363 13.03 -32.50 -15.11
N GLU A 364 12.58 -33.08 -14.00
CA GLU A 364 13.17 -34.28 -13.42
C GLU A 364 12.18 -35.45 -13.43
N SER A 365 12.65 -36.65 -13.76
CA SER A 365 11.82 -37.87 -13.74
C SER A 365 11.98 -38.64 -12.42
N THR A 366 11.73 -37.97 -11.29
CA THR A 366 11.70 -38.63 -9.97
C THR A 366 10.27 -38.98 -9.56
N PRO A 367 10.04 -39.96 -8.66
CA PRO A 367 8.69 -40.29 -8.22
C PRO A 367 7.99 -39.07 -7.57
N HIS A 368 8.75 -38.26 -6.83
CA HIS A 368 8.25 -37.02 -6.24
C HIS A 368 7.89 -35.97 -7.29
N ALA A 369 8.70 -35.83 -8.34
CA ALA A 369 8.42 -34.95 -9.46
C ALA A 369 7.10 -35.33 -10.15
N HIS A 370 6.91 -36.61 -10.48
CA HIS A 370 5.68 -37.12 -11.08
C HIS A 370 4.46 -36.90 -10.18
N TYR A 371 4.56 -37.19 -8.88
CA TYR A 371 3.48 -36.94 -7.93
C TYR A 371 3.11 -35.45 -7.85
N ASN A 372 4.11 -34.58 -7.73
CA ASN A 372 3.89 -33.13 -7.62
C ASN A 372 3.38 -32.51 -8.93
N GLN A 373 3.87 -32.99 -10.08
CA GLN A 373 3.34 -32.62 -11.39
C GLN A 373 1.88 -33.05 -11.54
N GLY A 374 1.54 -34.26 -11.07
CA GLY A 374 0.17 -34.75 -11.01
C GLY A 374 -0.74 -33.84 -10.20
N ASN A 375 -0.29 -33.38 -9.02
CA ASN A 375 -1.03 -32.42 -8.21
C ASN A 375 -1.26 -31.10 -8.95
N ALA A 376 -0.20 -30.54 -9.57
CA ALA A 376 -0.29 -29.29 -10.31
C ALA A 376 -1.26 -29.39 -11.52
N LEU A 377 -1.19 -30.49 -12.27
CA LEU A 377 -2.08 -30.76 -13.40
C LEU A 377 -3.54 -30.96 -12.97
N ALA A 378 -3.77 -31.58 -11.80
CA ALA A 378 -5.11 -31.73 -11.25
C ALA A 378 -5.73 -30.38 -10.89
N MET A 379 -4.96 -29.46 -10.31
CA MET A 379 -5.42 -28.09 -10.01
C MET A 379 -5.76 -27.28 -11.27
N LEU A 380 -5.14 -27.61 -12.41
CA LEU A 380 -5.47 -27.04 -13.73
C LEU A 380 -6.68 -27.72 -14.42
N GLY A 381 -7.29 -28.73 -13.79
CA GLY A 381 -8.37 -29.51 -14.39
C GLY A 381 -7.93 -30.52 -15.46
N ARG A 382 -6.62 -30.71 -15.66
CA ARG A 382 -6.05 -31.66 -16.64
C ARG A 382 -5.96 -33.06 -16.06
N TYR A 383 -7.12 -33.62 -15.68
CA TYR A 383 -7.21 -34.89 -14.94
C TYR A 383 -6.59 -36.10 -15.67
N PRO A 384 -6.74 -36.28 -17.00
CA PRO A 384 -6.09 -37.39 -17.70
C PRO A 384 -4.56 -37.35 -17.60
N ASP A 385 -3.97 -36.16 -17.72
CA ASP A 385 -2.52 -35.97 -17.62
C ASP A 385 -2.05 -36.18 -16.17
N ALA A 386 -2.82 -35.69 -15.20
CA ALA A 386 -2.53 -35.90 -13.78
C ALA A 386 -2.51 -37.40 -13.42
N ILE A 387 -3.52 -38.16 -13.89
CA ILE A 387 -3.61 -39.61 -13.71
C ILE A 387 -2.37 -40.32 -14.28
N ALA A 388 -1.91 -39.93 -15.47
CA ALA A 388 -0.70 -40.49 -16.07
C ALA A 388 0.53 -40.26 -15.17
N GLN A 389 0.67 -39.06 -14.59
CA GLN A 389 1.78 -38.74 -13.70
C GLN A 389 1.73 -39.53 -12.38
N TYR A 390 0.57 -39.68 -11.75
CA TYR A 390 0.47 -40.52 -10.54
C TYR A 390 0.82 -41.99 -10.82
N ARG A 391 0.43 -42.53 -11.97
CA ARG A 391 0.82 -43.89 -12.38
C ARG A 391 2.34 -44.02 -12.56
N GLN A 392 3.00 -43.00 -13.11
CA GLN A 392 4.47 -42.96 -13.22
C GLN A 392 5.12 -42.94 -11.83
N ALA A 393 4.62 -42.11 -10.90
CA ALA A 393 5.10 -42.10 -9.52
C ALA A 393 4.95 -43.47 -8.83
N LEU A 394 3.80 -44.13 -9.00
CA LEU A 394 3.49 -45.43 -8.41
C LEU A 394 4.23 -46.60 -9.07
N THR A 395 4.71 -46.45 -10.30
CA THR A 395 5.59 -47.45 -10.93
C THR A 395 6.88 -47.65 -10.12
N VAL A 396 7.43 -46.55 -9.60
CA VAL A 396 8.67 -46.58 -8.83
C VAL A 396 8.42 -46.75 -7.33
N ARG A 397 7.33 -46.19 -6.79
CA ARG A 397 6.91 -46.36 -5.39
C ARG A 397 5.49 -46.92 -5.28
N PRO A 398 5.30 -48.23 -5.44
CA PRO A 398 3.96 -48.84 -5.45
C PRO A 398 3.19 -48.67 -4.14
N SER A 399 3.89 -48.57 -3.00
CA SER A 399 3.29 -48.43 -1.66
C SER A 399 3.06 -46.97 -1.22
N TRP A 400 3.08 -46.00 -2.14
CA TRP A 400 2.92 -44.59 -1.80
C TRP A 400 1.46 -44.21 -1.66
N GLN A 401 0.94 -44.27 -0.43
CA GLN A 401 -0.47 -44.06 -0.12
C GLN A 401 -1.05 -42.76 -0.69
N GLN A 402 -0.39 -41.61 -0.49
CA GLN A 402 -0.90 -40.32 -0.97
C GLN A 402 -1.09 -40.28 -2.50
N ALA A 403 -0.19 -40.92 -3.25
CA ALA A 403 -0.31 -41.00 -4.71
C ALA A 403 -1.44 -41.94 -5.15
N GLN A 404 -1.68 -43.03 -4.40
CA GLN A 404 -2.82 -43.92 -4.64
C GLN A 404 -4.15 -43.22 -4.34
N ASP A 405 -4.24 -42.49 -3.23
CA ASP A 405 -5.45 -41.78 -2.83
C ASP A 405 -5.81 -40.68 -3.86
N ASN A 406 -4.83 -39.88 -4.28
CA ASN A 406 -5.05 -38.83 -5.29
C ASN A 406 -5.43 -39.42 -6.66
N LEU A 407 -4.80 -40.53 -7.05
CA LEU A 407 -5.18 -41.25 -8.27
C LEU A 407 -6.61 -41.78 -8.18
N GLY A 408 -6.99 -42.39 -7.07
CA GLY A 408 -8.35 -42.90 -6.84
C GLY A 408 -9.40 -41.79 -6.89
N LEU A 409 -9.13 -40.65 -6.26
CA LEU A 409 -9.99 -39.46 -6.32
C LEU A 409 -10.21 -38.99 -7.76
N LEU A 410 -9.14 -38.90 -8.54
CA LEU A 410 -9.22 -38.43 -9.93
C LEU A 410 -9.89 -39.43 -10.86
N LEU A 411 -9.67 -40.74 -10.66
CA LEU A 411 -10.38 -41.76 -11.42
C LEU A 411 -11.88 -41.69 -11.14
N ASN A 412 -12.29 -41.53 -9.87
CA ASN A 412 -13.69 -41.34 -9.51
C ASN A 412 -14.28 -40.05 -10.13
N LEU A 413 -13.49 -38.97 -10.22
CA LEU A 413 -13.93 -37.71 -10.81
C LEU A 413 -14.11 -37.80 -12.33
N VAL A 414 -13.28 -38.60 -13.01
CA VAL A 414 -13.34 -38.82 -14.47
C VAL A 414 -14.38 -39.89 -14.84
N GLU A 415 -14.58 -40.91 -14.00
CA GLU A 415 -15.56 -41.98 -14.21
C GLU A 415 -16.99 -41.59 -13.82
N GLN A 416 -17.18 -40.55 -12.99
CA GLN A 416 -18.50 -39.97 -12.77
C GLN A 416 -19.00 -39.36 -14.09
N PRO A 417 -20.11 -39.85 -14.67
CA PRO A 417 -20.83 -39.08 -15.68
C PRO A 417 -21.16 -37.75 -15.02
N ARG A 418 -20.88 -36.62 -15.67
CA ARG A 418 -21.43 -35.34 -15.24
C ARG A 418 -22.92 -35.54 -15.00
N ALA A 419 -23.34 -35.53 -13.74
CA ALA A 419 -24.74 -35.50 -13.41
C ALA A 419 -25.30 -34.23 -14.08
N PRO A 420 -26.44 -34.32 -14.77
CA PRO A 420 -27.08 -33.12 -15.30
C PRO A 420 -27.41 -32.22 -14.12
N ASP A 421 -26.94 -30.98 -14.16
CA ASP A 421 -27.36 -29.93 -13.24
C ASP A 421 -28.87 -29.70 -13.42
N ASN A 422 -29.69 -30.43 -12.66
CA ASN A 422 -31.08 -30.13 -12.37
C ASN A 422 -31.57 -31.00 -11.19
N PRO A 423 -31.90 -30.43 -10.03
CA PRO A 423 -32.59 -31.16 -8.98
C PRO A 423 -34.09 -31.20 -9.29
N GLY A 424 -34.51 -32.24 -10.00
CA GLY A 424 -35.92 -32.51 -10.19
C GLY A 424 -36.22 -33.52 -11.27
N GLU A 425 -35.91 -34.80 -11.05
CA GLU A 425 -36.75 -35.93 -11.51
C GLU A 425 -36.21 -37.28 -10.96
N PRO A 426 -37.06 -38.16 -10.40
CA PRO A 426 -36.65 -39.46 -9.89
C PRO A 426 -36.53 -40.54 -10.98
N ASN A 427 -35.43 -41.31 -10.88
CA ASN A 427 -34.94 -42.43 -11.69
C ASN A 427 -35.98 -43.40 -12.31
N LEU A 428 -35.79 -43.73 -13.61
CA LEU A 428 -36.13 -45.04 -14.21
C LEU A 428 -35.08 -45.43 -15.29
N PRO A 429 -34.73 -46.73 -15.46
CA PRO A 429 -33.63 -47.18 -16.34
C PRO A 429 -34.00 -47.23 -17.84
N PRO A 430 -33.01 -47.29 -18.76
CA PRO A 430 -33.20 -47.12 -20.19
C PRO A 430 -33.59 -48.43 -20.88
N ASP A 431 -34.70 -48.45 -21.61
CA ASP A 431 -34.72 -48.59 -23.07
C ASP A 431 -36.12 -48.91 -23.61
N GLY A 432 -36.38 -48.39 -24.81
CA GLY A 432 -37.28 -49.01 -25.78
C GLY A 432 -38.58 -48.25 -26.08
N LEU A 433 -38.53 -47.31 -27.02
CA LEU A 433 -39.11 -47.46 -28.37
C LEU A 433 -39.52 -46.11 -28.99
N GLN A 434 -38.96 -45.91 -30.20
CA GLN A 434 -39.46 -45.14 -31.34
C GLN A 434 -39.66 -43.63 -31.20
N SER A 435 -38.73 -42.95 -31.88
CA SER A 435 -38.72 -41.56 -32.29
C SER A 435 -39.98 -41.14 -33.06
N ASP A 436 -40.68 -40.12 -32.54
CA ASP A 436 -41.61 -39.32 -33.34
C ASP A 436 -40.85 -38.10 -33.93
N PRO A 437 -40.71 -37.97 -35.27
CA PRO A 437 -39.90 -36.92 -35.89
C PRO A 437 -40.45 -35.50 -35.73
N GLN A 438 -41.68 -35.33 -35.23
CA GLN A 438 -42.33 -34.02 -35.13
C GLN A 438 -41.97 -33.24 -33.85
N LEU A 439 -41.61 -33.92 -32.76
CA LEU A 439 -41.21 -33.25 -31.50
C LEU A 439 -39.78 -32.68 -31.55
N ARG A 440 -38.87 -33.25 -32.36
CA ARG A 440 -37.54 -32.65 -32.55
C ARG A 440 -37.59 -31.29 -33.24
N ARG A 441 -38.58 -31.00 -34.08
CA ARG A 441 -38.66 -29.67 -34.74
C ARG A 441 -39.09 -28.57 -33.78
N ALA A 442 -39.98 -28.85 -32.84
CA ALA A 442 -40.42 -27.86 -31.85
C ALA A 442 -39.33 -27.53 -30.81
N GLU A 443 -38.51 -28.50 -30.39
CA GLU A 443 -37.38 -28.25 -29.47
C GLU A 443 -36.15 -27.67 -30.18
N THR A 444 -35.91 -28.02 -31.45
CA THR A 444 -34.77 -27.44 -32.20
C THR A 444 -35.06 -26.00 -32.65
N GLU A 445 -36.33 -25.60 -32.79
CA GLU A 445 -36.70 -24.22 -33.15
C GLU A 445 -36.76 -23.27 -31.94
N ALA A 446 -37.02 -23.78 -30.73
CA ALA A 446 -37.06 -22.95 -29.51
C ALA A 446 -35.68 -22.73 -28.85
N SER A 447 -34.69 -23.59 -29.11
CA SER A 447 -33.31 -23.40 -28.61
C SER A 447 -32.39 -22.64 -29.58
N GLN A 448 -32.92 -22.11 -30.69
CA GLN A 448 -32.08 -21.50 -31.72
C GLN A 448 -31.78 -20.01 -31.55
N HIS A 449 -32.34 -19.30 -30.57
CA HIS A 449 -32.10 -17.87 -30.41
C HIS A 449 -31.97 -17.47 -28.94
N VAL A 450 -31.05 -18.10 -28.22
CA VAL A 450 -30.46 -17.46 -27.03
C VAL A 450 -28.98 -17.37 -27.30
N THR A 451 -28.47 -16.14 -27.45
CA THR A 451 -27.06 -15.94 -27.77
C THR A 451 -26.20 -16.43 -26.60
N PRO A 452 -24.92 -16.82 -26.84
CA PRO A 452 -23.98 -17.11 -25.76
C PRO A 452 -23.89 -15.97 -24.72
N GLU A 453 -24.15 -14.73 -25.13
CA GLU A 453 -24.25 -13.56 -24.27
C GLU A 453 -25.47 -13.62 -23.33
N GLU A 454 -26.66 -14.02 -23.81
CA GLU A 454 -27.85 -14.15 -22.96
C GLU A 454 -27.74 -15.30 -21.95
N GLN A 455 -27.08 -16.41 -22.29
CA GLN A 455 -26.80 -17.50 -21.34
C GLN A 455 -25.77 -17.08 -20.29
N ALA A 456 -24.72 -16.33 -20.69
CA ALA A 456 -23.79 -15.72 -19.75
C ALA A 456 -24.49 -14.69 -18.85
N GLN A 457 -25.44 -13.92 -19.40
CA GLN A 457 -26.22 -12.93 -18.64
C GLN A 457 -27.13 -13.59 -17.59
N ILE A 458 -27.78 -14.72 -17.92
CA ILE A 458 -28.60 -15.48 -16.97
C ILE A 458 -27.74 -16.06 -15.84
N TRP A 459 -26.53 -16.55 -16.15
CA TRP A 459 -25.57 -17.03 -15.16
C TRP A 459 -25.01 -15.90 -14.28
N LEU A 460 -24.65 -14.75 -14.86
CA LEU A 460 -24.21 -13.55 -14.13
C LEU A 460 -25.32 -13.01 -13.21
N ASN A 461 -26.55 -12.91 -13.70
CA ASN A 461 -27.70 -12.47 -12.91
C ASN A 461 -27.97 -13.41 -11.71
N SER A 462 -27.66 -14.71 -11.84
CA SER A 462 -27.81 -15.69 -10.75
C SER A 462 -26.71 -15.56 -9.67
N LEU A 463 -25.51 -15.10 -10.05
CA LEU A 463 -24.42 -14.77 -9.12
C LEU A 463 -24.73 -13.47 -8.34
N ASP A 464 -25.24 -12.44 -9.03
CA ASP A 464 -25.61 -11.14 -8.45
C ASP A 464 -26.80 -11.24 -7.48
N ALA A 465 -27.80 -12.08 -7.79
CA ALA A 465 -28.94 -12.33 -6.91
C ALA A 465 -28.52 -13.00 -5.59
N ASN A 466 -27.48 -13.84 -5.61
CA ASN A 466 -26.98 -14.52 -4.42
C ASN A 466 -26.18 -13.56 -3.51
N LEU A 467 -25.33 -12.71 -4.10
CA LEU A 467 -24.55 -11.72 -3.33
C LEU A 467 -25.44 -10.63 -2.73
N SER A 468 -26.34 -10.06 -3.52
CA SER A 468 -27.31 -9.05 -3.07
C SER A 468 -28.13 -9.56 -1.87
N GLY A 469 -28.59 -10.82 -1.94
CA GLY A 469 -29.29 -11.49 -0.85
C GLY A 469 -28.42 -11.68 0.40
N TYR A 470 -27.16 -12.09 0.23
CA TYR A 470 -26.19 -12.19 1.32
C TYR A 470 -25.95 -10.85 2.01
N LEU A 471 -25.71 -9.77 1.24
CA LEU A 471 -25.46 -8.43 1.78
C LEU A 471 -26.67 -7.90 2.55
N ARG A 472 -27.88 -8.08 2.01
CA ARG A 472 -29.12 -7.71 2.70
C ARG A 472 -29.23 -8.40 4.06
N ASN A 473 -29.00 -9.71 4.11
CA ASN A 473 -29.04 -10.48 5.36
C ASN A 473 -27.94 -10.05 6.34
N LYS A 474 -26.72 -9.80 5.85
CA LYS A 474 -25.59 -9.33 6.67
C LYS A 474 -25.91 -7.98 7.33
N MET A 475 -26.46 -7.03 6.58
CA MET A 475 -26.82 -5.71 7.12
C MET A 475 -27.96 -5.80 8.13
N ALA A 476 -28.98 -6.61 7.86
CA ALA A 476 -30.07 -6.85 8.80
C ALA A 476 -29.56 -7.44 10.14
N LEU A 477 -28.62 -8.39 10.09
CA LEU A 477 -27.99 -8.94 11.29
C LEU A 477 -27.17 -7.91 12.06
N GLN A 478 -26.39 -7.07 11.36
CA GLN A 478 -25.63 -5.98 12.00
C GLN A 478 -26.55 -4.98 12.70
N LEU A 479 -27.69 -4.65 12.09
CA LEU A 479 -28.68 -3.76 12.70
C LEU A 479 -29.24 -4.36 13.98
N GLN A 480 -29.66 -5.63 13.93
CA GLN A 480 -30.19 -6.34 15.09
C GLN A 480 -29.17 -6.42 16.24
N GLN A 481 -27.90 -6.66 15.93
CA GLN A 481 -26.82 -6.66 16.92
C GLN A 481 -26.66 -5.30 17.59
N ARG A 482 -26.69 -4.19 16.82
CA ARG A 482 -26.60 -2.84 17.39
C ARG A 482 -27.79 -2.51 18.30
N GLU A 483 -29.00 -2.82 17.85
CA GLU A 483 -30.22 -2.57 18.62
C GLU A 483 -30.28 -3.38 19.91
N SER A 484 -29.69 -4.58 19.94
CA SER A 484 -29.56 -5.37 21.18
C SER A 484 -28.52 -4.82 22.18
N HIS A 485 -27.64 -3.92 21.74
CA HIS A 485 -26.58 -3.32 22.56
C HIS A 485 -26.86 -1.85 22.95
N GLU A 486 -27.94 -1.23 22.44
CA GLU A 486 -28.43 0.05 22.93
C GLU A 486 -29.39 -0.18 24.12
N PRO A 487 -29.09 0.38 25.32
CA PRO A 487 -29.90 0.18 26.53
C PRO A 487 -31.22 0.94 26.55
#